data_AF-A0A1J4KC24-F1
#
_entry.id   AF-A0A1J4KC24-F1
#
_cell.length_a   1.000
_cell.length_b   1.000
_cell.length_c   1.000
_cell.angle_alpha   90.00
_cell.angle_beta   90.00
_cell.angle_gamma   90.00
#
_symmetry.space_group_name_H-M   'P 1'
#
loop_
_entity.id
_entity.type
_entity.pdbx_description
1 polymer ?
#
loop_
_entity_poly.entity_id
_entity_poly.type
_entity_poly.pdbx_seq_one_letter_code
_entity_poly.pdbx_strand_id
1 'polypeptide(L)'
;MNLDQLEEDLMKSITNSLEEHGYLPRIRAQLKVNALRKAQELESKGTIANSDEIKPKKLDGEDDAAMIELCRQLFEFCGLKETAEMLKVEIDQNGQHIDPASRFPQINANSEEPALLQLVSKAK
;
A
#
# COMPACT_ATOMS: atom_id res chain seq x y z
N MET A 1 4.66 -40.82 -16.97
CA MET A 1 4.74 -39.37 -16.74
C MET A 1 5.72 -38.81 -17.75
N ASN A 2 5.28 -37.92 -18.63
CA ASN A 2 6.13 -37.23 -19.61
C ASN A 2 6.98 -36.16 -18.86
N LEU A 3 8.22 -35.92 -19.30
CA LEU A 3 9.08 -34.85 -18.80
C LEU A 3 8.37 -33.49 -18.80
N ASP A 4 7.60 -33.18 -19.84
CA ASP A 4 6.86 -31.91 -19.96
C ASP A 4 5.82 -31.77 -18.84
N GLN A 5 5.15 -32.87 -18.50
CA GLN A 5 4.15 -32.90 -17.43
C GLN A 5 4.78 -32.67 -16.05
N LEU A 6 5.98 -33.23 -15.84
CA LEU A 6 6.73 -33.05 -14.60
C LEU A 6 7.22 -31.60 -14.44
N GLU A 7 7.64 -30.97 -15.53
CA GLU A 7 8.04 -29.56 -15.54
C GLU A 7 6.86 -28.63 -15.24
N GLU A 8 5.70 -28.86 -15.85
CA GLU A 8 4.47 -28.11 -15.57
C GLU A 8 4.05 -28.24 -14.09
N ASP A 9 4.04 -29.46 -13.55
CA ASP A 9 3.67 -29.71 -12.15
C ASP A 9 4.65 -29.04 -11.18
N LEU A 10 5.96 -29.09 -11.47
CA LEU A 10 6.97 -28.41 -10.68
C LEU A 10 6.78 -26.89 -10.71
N MET A 11 6.59 -26.30 -11.89
CA MET A 11 6.38 -24.86 -12.04
C MET A 11 5.11 -24.39 -11.32
N LYS A 12 4.04 -25.19 -11.37
CA LYS A 12 2.81 -24.92 -10.63
C LYS A 12 3.03 -24.98 -9.13
N SER A 13 3.77 -25.98 -8.63
CA SER A 13 4.09 -26.10 -7.21
C SER A 13 4.94 -24.92 -6.71
N ILE A 14 5.93 -24.49 -7.50
CA ILE A 14 6.75 -23.31 -7.19
C ILE A 14 5.85 -22.07 -7.13
N THR A 15 5.00 -21.87 -8.14
CA THR A 15 4.10 -20.72 -8.21
C THR A 15 3.17 -20.66 -7.00
N ASN A 16 2.53 -21.78 -6.65
CA ASN A 16 1.66 -21.86 -5.49
C ASN A 16 2.43 -21.56 -4.20
N SER A 17 3.62 -22.12 -4.02
CA SER A 17 4.46 -21.84 -2.84
C SER A 17 4.81 -20.36 -2.75
N LEU A 18 5.14 -19.71 -3.86
CA LEU A 18 5.47 -18.27 -3.87
C LEU A 18 4.23 -17.39 -3.60
N GLU A 19 3.04 -17.84 -4.00
CA GLU A 19 1.78 -17.15 -3.71
C GLU A 19 1.41 -17.30 -2.23
N GLU A 20 1.45 -18.52 -1.68
CA GLU A 20 1.11 -18.83 -0.29
C GLU A 20 2.00 -18.09 0.71
N HIS A 21 3.30 -17.96 0.40
CA HIS A 21 4.25 -17.26 1.26
C HIS A 21 4.28 -15.74 0.98
N GLY A 22 3.42 -15.24 0.08
CA GLY A 22 3.28 -13.81 -0.20
C GLY A 22 4.39 -13.19 -1.05
N TYR A 23 5.33 -13.97 -1.58
CA TYR A 23 6.41 -13.47 -2.43
C TYR A 23 5.89 -12.90 -3.75
N LEU A 24 4.98 -13.60 -4.43
CA LEU A 24 4.37 -13.10 -5.67
C LEU A 24 3.54 -11.83 -5.44
N PRO A 25 2.62 -11.77 -4.44
CA PRO A 25 1.94 -10.53 -4.07
C PRO A 25 2.90 -9.37 -3.81
N ARG A 26 4.00 -9.61 -3.08
CA ARG A 26 5.00 -8.58 -2.79
C ARG A 26 5.70 -8.07 -4.05
N ILE A 27 6.12 -8.96 -4.95
CA ILE A 27 6.74 -8.59 -6.23
C ILE A 27 5.75 -7.78 -7.08
N ARG A 28 4.48 -8.20 -7.15
CA ARG A 28 3.43 -7.45 -7.88
C ARG A 28 3.23 -6.04 -7.30
N ALA A 29 3.17 -5.90 -5.98
CA ALA A 29 3.08 -4.60 -5.32
C ALA A 29 4.29 -3.71 -5.63
N GLN A 30 5.50 -4.26 -5.53
CA GLN A 30 6.73 -3.53 -5.84
C GLN A 30 6.79 -3.09 -7.31
N LEU A 31 6.42 -3.96 -8.25
CA LEU A 31 6.35 -3.63 -9.67
C LEU A 31 5.34 -2.52 -9.94
N LYS A 32 4.17 -2.57 -9.30
CA LYS A 32 3.15 -1.53 -9.43
C LYS A 32 3.67 -0.17 -8.94
N VAL A 33 4.30 -0.13 -7.76
CA VAL A 33 4.91 1.09 -7.20
C VAL A 33 5.95 1.68 -8.15
N ASN A 34 6.87 0.83 -8.63
CA ASN A 34 7.94 1.27 -9.51
C ASN A 34 7.41 1.78 -10.87
N ALA A 35 6.43 1.08 -11.45
CA ALA A 35 5.81 1.47 -12.71
C ALA A 35 5.10 2.83 -12.58
N LEU A 36 4.33 3.03 -11.51
CA LEU A 36 3.59 4.27 -11.28
C LEU A 36 4.55 5.45 -11.05
N ARG A 37 5.57 5.29 -10.21
CA ARG A 37 6.63 6.30 -10.02
C ARG A 37 7.30 6.66 -11.33
N LYS A 38 7.62 5.65 -12.15
CA LYS A 38 8.26 5.89 -13.43
C LYS A 38 7.36 6.65 -14.39
N ALA A 39 6.07 6.32 -14.42
CA ALA A 39 5.09 7.02 -15.24
C ALA A 39 4.96 8.49 -14.81
N GLN A 40 4.86 8.77 -13.52
CA GLN A 40 4.84 10.14 -12.97
C GLN A 40 6.13 10.91 -13.31
N GLU A 41 7.30 10.27 -13.24
CA GLU A 41 8.57 10.86 -13.66
C GLU A 41 8.57 11.20 -15.17
N LEU A 42 8.08 10.30 -16.01
CA LEU A 42 8.03 10.52 -17.46
C LEU A 42 7.02 11.61 -17.85
N GLU A 43 5.90 11.70 -17.14
CA GLU A 43 4.90 12.76 -17.34
C GLU A 43 5.44 14.12 -16.93
N SER A 44 6.11 14.23 -15.77
CA SER A 44 6.71 15.49 -15.33
C SER A 44 7.84 15.98 -16.25
N LYS A 45 8.46 15.07 -17.01
CA LYS A 45 9.43 15.38 -18.07
C LYS A 45 8.79 15.64 -19.45
N GLY A 46 7.46 15.55 -19.56
CA GLY A 46 6.73 15.70 -20.82
C GLY A 46 6.97 14.58 -21.83
N THR A 47 7.50 13.44 -21.40
CA THR A 47 7.80 12.29 -22.30
C THR A 47 6.54 11.47 -22.61
N ILE A 48 5.59 11.41 -21.68
CA ILE A 48 4.29 10.77 -21.89
C ILE A 48 3.16 11.79 -21.63
N ALA A 49 1.99 11.52 -22.21
CA ALA A 49 0.82 12.35 -22.02
C ALA A 49 0.35 12.30 -20.56
N ASN A 50 -0.20 13.44 -20.12
CA ASN A 50 -0.85 13.54 -18.83
C ASN A 50 -2.12 12.68 -18.83
N SER A 51 -2.24 11.76 -17.88
CA SER A 51 -3.42 10.90 -17.71
C SER A 51 -3.86 10.87 -16.25
N ASP A 52 -5.15 10.65 -16.03
CA ASP A 52 -5.72 10.66 -14.67
C ASP A 52 -5.30 9.41 -13.88
N GLU A 53 -4.93 8.32 -14.56
CA GLU A 53 -4.51 7.05 -13.96
C GLU A 53 -3.12 7.09 -13.31
N ILE A 54 -2.28 8.06 -13.69
CA ILE A 54 -0.92 8.21 -13.14
C ILE A 54 -0.83 9.29 -12.07
N LYS A 55 -1.85 10.14 -11.95
CA LYS A 55 -1.87 11.21 -10.96
C LYS A 55 -2.20 10.64 -9.58
N PRO A 56 -1.47 11.08 -8.54
CA PRO A 56 -1.90 10.80 -7.19
C PRO A 56 -3.29 11.38 -6.96
N LYS A 57 -4.16 10.60 -6.33
CA LYS A 57 -5.51 11.00 -5.97
C LYS A 57 -5.42 12.05 -4.85
N LYS A 58 -6.08 13.18 -5.07
CA LYS A 58 -6.24 14.21 -4.04
C LYS A 58 -7.24 13.74 -2.99
N LEU A 59 -6.96 14.07 -1.74
CA LEU A 59 -7.88 13.87 -0.63
C LEU A 59 -8.77 15.10 -0.49
N ASP A 60 -10.05 14.89 -0.27
CA ASP A 60 -11.06 15.96 -0.26
C ASP A 60 -11.27 16.56 1.15
N GLY A 61 -10.63 16.00 2.19
CA GLY A 61 -10.73 16.51 3.56
C GLY A 61 -9.80 15.85 4.59
N GLU A 62 -9.78 16.44 5.80
CA GLU A 62 -8.94 15.99 6.92
C GLU A 62 -9.31 14.58 7.43
N ASP A 63 -10.58 14.19 7.32
CA ASP A 63 -11.03 12.85 7.71
C ASP A 63 -10.45 11.76 6.81
N ASP A 64 -10.42 11.98 5.49
CA ASP A 64 -9.80 11.06 4.56
C ASP A 64 -8.30 10.95 4.84
N ALA A 65 -7.62 12.08 5.06
CA ALA A 65 -6.21 12.09 5.41
C ALA A 65 -5.91 11.34 6.73
N ALA A 66 -6.76 11.49 7.76
CA ALA A 66 -6.64 10.72 9.00
C ALA A 66 -6.85 9.21 8.76
N MET A 67 -7.83 8.83 7.94
CA MET A 67 -8.07 7.41 7.58
C MET A 67 -6.90 6.81 6.80
N ILE A 68 -6.32 7.55 5.87
CA ILE A 68 -5.12 7.13 5.14
C ILE A 68 -3.94 6.93 6.10
N GLU A 69 -3.77 7.83 7.07
CA GLU A 69 -2.72 7.71 8.09
C GLU A 69 -2.94 6.48 9.00
N LEU A 70 -4.18 6.17 9.39
CA LEU A 70 -4.52 4.93 10.10
C LEU A 70 -4.11 3.68 9.31
N CYS A 71 -4.41 3.66 8.01
CA CYS A 71 -4.01 2.55 7.13
C CYS A 71 -2.49 2.45 7.00
N ARG A 72 -1.78 3.58 6.85
CA ARG A 72 -0.32 3.62 6.76
C ARG A 72 0.33 3.02 7.99
N GLN A 73 -0.10 3.44 9.19
CA GLN A 73 0.43 2.91 10.46
C GLN A 73 0.21 1.40 10.59
N LEU A 74 -0.96 0.90 10.20
CA LEU A 74 -1.24 -0.54 10.22
C LEU A 74 -0.33 -1.30 9.25
N PHE A 75 -0.15 -0.83 8.02
CA PHE A 75 0.70 -1.49 7.04
C PHE A 75 2.15 -1.56 7.49
N GLU A 76 2.66 -0.47 8.08
CA GLU A 76 4.02 -0.44 8.63
C GLU A 76 4.19 -1.41 9.80
N PHE A 77 3.22 -1.45 10.72
CA PHE A 77 3.22 -2.39 11.83
C PHE A 77 3.20 -3.86 11.37
N CYS A 78 2.42 -4.17 10.34
CA CYS A 78 2.37 -5.51 9.74
C CYS A 78 3.58 -5.83 8.83
N GLY A 79 4.54 -4.92 8.68
CA GLY A 79 5.71 -5.11 7.81
C GLY A 79 5.40 -5.04 6.31
N LEU A 80 4.22 -4.53 5.92
CA LEU A 80 3.74 -4.40 4.54
C LEU A 80 4.28 -3.13 3.87
N LYS A 81 5.62 -3.04 3.78
CA LYS A 81 6.32 -1.83 3.31
C LYS A 81 5.92 -1.41 1.91
N GLU A 82 5.83 -2.36 0.97
CA GLU A 82 5.47 -2.07 -0.42
C GLU A 82 4.04 -1.53 -0.54
N THR A 83 3.11 -2.00 0.30
CA THR A 83 1.73 -1.49 0.37
C THR A 83 1.68 -0.08 0.94
N ALA A 84 2.48 0.22 1.97
CA ALA A 84 2.61 1.57 2.50
C ALA A 84 3.21 2.54 1.47
N GLU A 85 4.21 2.11 0.71
CA GLU A 85 4.81 2.92 -0.37
C GLU A 85 3.83 3.14 -1.53
N MET A 86 3.02 2.14 -1.86
CA MET A 86 1.95 2.27 -2.85
C MET A 86 0.95 3.35 -2.45
N LEU A 87 0.52 3.36 -1.19
CA LEU A 87 -0.37 4.38 -0.65
C LEU A 87 0.20 5.80 -0.81
N LYS A 88 1.51 5.97 -0.56
CA LYS A 88 2.21 7.26 -0.72
C LYS A 88 2.28 7.73 -2.17
N VAL A 89 2.40 6.82 -3.13
CA VAL A 89 2.52 7.16 -4.56
C VAL A 89 1.14 7.43 -5.18
N GLU A 90 0.12 6.71 -4.72
CA GLU A 90 -1.25 6.83 -5.23
C GLU A 90 -2.03 8.00 -4.60
N ILE A 91 -1.57 8.57 -3.49
CA ILE A 91 -2.30 9.62 -2.76
C ILE A 91 -1.46 10.88 -2.63
N ASP A 92 -2.00 12.00 -3.10
CA ASP A 92 -1.43 13.32 -2.84
C ASP A 92 -1.77 13.75 -1.42
N GLN A 93 -0.80 13.65 -0.53
CA GLN A 93 -0.98 14.06 0.86
C GLN A 93 -0.84 15.57 1.07
N ASN A 94 -0.52 16.38 0.03
CA ASN A 94 -0.38 17.85 0.12
C ASN A 94 0.41 18.37 1.36
N GLY A 95 1.32 17.57 1.92
CA GLY A 95 2.03 17.91 3.16
C GLY A 95 1.18 17.90 4.45
N GLN A 96 -0.07 17.45 4.38
CA GLN A 96 -0.96 17.26 5.53
C GLN A 96 -0.58 15.96 6.26
N HIS A 97 0.44 16.02 7.11
CA HIS A 97 0.64 15.00 8.12
C HIS A 97 -0.36 15.23 9.25
N ILE A 98 -1.50 14.54 9.21
CA ILE A 98 -2.53 14.62 10.25
C ILE A 98 -2.23 13.59 11.32
N ASP A 99 -2.16 14.02 12.57
CA ASP A 99 -2.17 13.10 13.71
C ASP A 99 -3.57 12.49 13.85
N PRO A 100 -3.75 11.16 13.69
CA PRO A 100 -5.06 10.54 13.83
C PRO A 100 -5.72 10.81 15.19
N ALA A 101 -4.94 10.99 16.26
CA ALA A 101 -5.49 11.28 17.59
C ALA A 101 -6.20 12.64 17.67
N SER A 102 -5.88 13.58 16.76
CA SER A 102 -6.57 14.87 16.65
C SER A 102 -8.01 14.74 16.13
N ARG A 103 -8.29 13.68 15.34
CA ARG A 103 -9.62 13.39 14.78
C ARG A 103 -10.38 12.34 15.58
N PHE A 104 -9.67 11.40 16.19
CA PHE A 104 -10.27 10.31 16.97
C PHE A 104 -9.75 10.33 18.42
N PRO A 105 -10.44 11.00 19.35
CA PRO A 105 -9.98 11.21 20.73
C PRO A 105 -9.74 9.92 21.53
N GLN A 106 -10.35 8.83 21.10
CA GLN A 106 -10.14 7.50 21.68
C GLN A 106 -8.78 6.87 21.35
N ILE A 107 -7.98 7.44 20.44
CA ILE A 107 -6.61 6.98 20.16
C ILE A 107 -5.66 7.53 21.21
N ASN A 108 -4.83 6.66 21.79
CA ASN A 108 -3.67 7.08 22.55
C ASN A 108 -2.46 7.19 21.61
N ALA A 109 -2.00 8.42 21.36
CA ALA A 109 -0.85 8.72 20.52
C ALA A 109 0.47 8.14 21.05
N ASN A 110 0.54 7.80 22.35
CA ASN A 110 1.72 7.24 22.99
C ASN A 110 1.71 5.70 23.03
N SER A 111 0.74 5.05 22.40
CA SER A 111 0.67 3.59 22.33
C SER A 111 1.61 3.05 21.25
N GLU A 112 2.23 1.90 21.52
CA GLU A 112 2.97 1.14 20.49
C GLU A 112 2.03 0.42 19.51
N GLU A 113 0.75 0.27 19.88
CA GLU A 113 -0.26 -0.35 19.04
C GLU A 113 -0.79 0.64 17.98
N PRO A 114 -0.91 0.23 16.71
CA PRO A 114 -1.51 1.04 15.65
C PRO A 114 -2.88 1.59 16.05
N ALA A 115 -3.09 2.86 15.75
CA ALA A 115 -4.32 3.56 16.09
C ALA A 115 -5.60 2.86 15.62
N LEU A 116 -5.57 2.20 14.45
CA LEU A 116 -6.72 1.47 13.93
C LEU A 116 -7.11 0.27 14.82
N LEU A 117 -6.13 -0.44 15.39
CA LEU A 117 -6.41 -1.55 16.30
C LEU A 117 -6.98 -1.05 17.63
N GLN A 118 -6.49 0.09 18.13
CA GLN A 118 -7.06 0.75 19.30
C GLN A 118 -8.55 1.10 19.09
N LEU A 119 -8.91 1.61 17.92
CA LEU A 119 -10.30 1.93 17.57
C LEU A 119 -11.20 0.69 17.58
N VAL A 120 -10.75 -0.39 16.95
CA VAL A 120 -11.52 -1.66 16.89
C VAL A 120 -11.68 -2.27 18.28
N SER A 121 -10.65 -2.20 19.13
CA SER A 121 -10.71 -2.73 20.50
C SER A 121 -11.76 -2.03 21.38
N LYS A 122 -11.98 -0.72 21.15
CA LYS A 122 -12.88 0.14 21.92
C LYS A 122 -14.30 0.22 21.34
N ALA A 123 -14.53 -0.32 20.15
CA ALA A 123 -15.84 -0.38 19.51
C ALA A 123 -16.73 -1.54 20.01
N LYS A 124 -16.28 -2.25 21.06
CA LYS A 124 -17.03 -3.34 21.71
C LYS A 124 -17.95 -2.85 22.81
#